data_AF-A0A4P9XK62-F1
#
_entry.id   AF-A0A4P9XK62-F1
#
_cell.length_a   1.000
_cell.length_b   1.000
_cell.length_c   1.000
_cell.angle_alpha   90.00
_cell.angle_beta   90.00
_cell.angle_gamma   90.00
#
_symmetry.space_group_name_H-M   'P 1'
#
loop_
_entity.id
_entity.type
_entity.pdbx_description
1 polymer ?
#
loop_
_entity_poly.entity_id
_entity_poly.type
_entity_poly.pdbx_seq_one_letter_code
_entity_poly.pdbx_strand_id
1 'polypeptide(L)'
;LADDTLPSEVDKRLLSTVRESIKQGFQWATREGPLCEEPIRNVKFKILDASIAGEPIYRGGGQIIPTARRVCYSAFLTAAPRLMEPVYYVEVQAPADCVSAVYTVLARRRGHVTQDIPKAGSPLYTVKAYIPVIDANGFETDLRTHTQGQAFAQQLFDHWQASGRLCLCARCGFIVPGDPLDKSIVLRPLEPSPAPHLARDFMLKTRRRKGLSEDVSINKFFDDPLLLQMAQQL
;
A
#
# COMPACT_ATOMS: atom_id res chain seq x y z
N LEU A 1 -12.39 -7.49 9.22
CA LEU A 1 -12.68 -7.35 10.65
C LEU A 1 -13.09 -8.72 11.19
N ALA A 2 -12.34 -9.24 12.16
CA ALA A 2 -12.64 -10.48 12.85
C ALA A 2 -12.85 -10.19 14.34
N ASP A 3 -13.77 -10.92 14.96
CA ASP A 3 -14.00 -10.88 16.40
C ASP A 3 -13.15 -11.99 17.03
N ASP A 4 -12.21 -11.62 17.92
CA ASP A 4 -11.34 -12.54 18.66
C ASP A 4 -11.61 -12.40 20.17
N THR A 5 -12.74 -11.82 20.56
CA THR A 5 -13.12 -11.60 21.96
C THR A 5 -13.54 -12.89 22.66
N LEU A 6 -13.19 -13.04 23.93
CA LEU A 6 -13.61 -14.15 24.75
C LEU A 6 -15.03 -13.91 25.33
N PRO A 7 -15.95 -14.89 25.26
CA PRO A 7 -17.29 -14.74 25.84
C PRO A 7 -17.32 -14.52 27.35
N SER A 8 -16.23 -14.84 28.05
CA SER A 8 -16.09 -14.64 29.50
C SER A 8 -15.74 -13.20 29.87
N GLU A 9 -15.15 -12.43 28.95
CA GLU A 9 -14.65 -11.09 29.21
C GLU A 9 -15.61 -10.02 28.67
N VAL A 10 -16.27 -10.30 27.53
CA VAL A 10 -17.13 -9.35 26.85
C VAL A 10 -18.56 -9.87 26.70
N ASP A 11 -19.53 -9.03 27.08
CA ASP A 11 -20.96 -9.29 26.87
C ASP A 11 -21.32 -9.28 25.37
N LYS A 12 -21.42 -10.47 24.76
CA LYS A 12 -21.74 -10.64 23.33
C LYS A 12 -23.07 -10.00 22.91
N ARG A 13 -24.04 -9.90 23.82
CA ARG A 13 -25.34 -9.23 23.56
C ARG A 13 -25.20 -7.72 23.41
N LEU A 14 -24.31 -7.10 24.19
CA LEU A 14 -24.04 -5.67 24.09
C LEU A 14 -23.21 -5.39 22.82
N LEU A 15 -22.23 -6.25 22.55
CA LEU A 15 -21.41 -6.16 21.34
C LEU A 15 -22.23 -6.26 20.05
N SER A 16 -23.23 -7.15 20.02
CA SER A 16 -24.10 -7.29 18.84
C SER A 16 -24.94 -6.04 18.58
N THR A 17 -25.28 -5.27 19.61
CA THR A 17 -26.04 -4.02 19.49
C THR A 17 -25.22 -2.91 18.81
N VAL A 18 -23.92 -2.81 19.14
CA VAL A 18 -23.03 -1.76 18.61
C VAL A 18 -22.32 -2.16 17.31
N ARG A 19 -22.51 -3.40 16.85
CA ARG A 19 -21.85 -4.00 15.69
C ARG A 19 -21.96 -3.15 14.43
N GLU A 20 -23.13 -2.58 14.14
CA GLU A 20 -23.31 -1.78 12.92
C GLU A 20 -22.54 -0.46 12.97
N SER A 21 -22.49 0.20 14.14
CA SER A 21 -21.67 1.41 14.33
C SER A 21 -20.18 1.12 14.18
N ILE A 22 -19.71 -0.03 14.69
CA ILE A 22 -18.31 -0.48 14.51
C ILE A 22 -18.02 -0.73 13.03
N LYS A 23 -18.92 -1.41 12.30
CA LYS A 23 -18.77 -1.63 10.85
C LYS A 23 -18.70 -0.33 10.07
N GLN A 24 -19.53 0.65 10.40
CA GLN A 24 -19.52 1.97 9.76
C GLN A 24 -18.20 2.70 10.00
N GLY A 25 -17.72 2.73 11.25
CA GLY A 25 -16.40 3.30 11.58
C GLY A 25 -15.26 2.57 10.89
N PHE A 26 -15.32 1.24 10.81
CA PHE A 26 -14.36 0.40 10.10
C PHE A 26 -14.33 0.70 8.60
N GLN A 27 -15.49 0.71 7.94
CA GLN A 27 -15.59 1.02 6.51
C GLN A 27 -15.00 2.38 6.19
N TRP A 28 -15.31 3.40 7.01
CA TRP A 28 -14.72 4.72 6.86
C TRP A 28 -13.20 4.71 7.04
N ALA A 29 -12.70 4.07 8.10
CA ALA A 29 -11.26 3.97 8.37
C ALA A 29 -10.51 3.22 7.26
N THR A 30 -11.12 2.20 6.65
CA THR A 30 -10.48 1.47 5.55
C THR A 30 -10.49 2.24 4.23
N ARG A 31 -11.45 3.15 4.03
CA ARG A 31 -11.51 4.00 2.84
C ARG A 31 -10.45 5.11 2.90
N GLU A 32 -10.24 5.68 4.08
CA GLU A 32 -9.28 6.75 4.32
C GLU A 32 -8.21 6.27 5.31
N GLY A 33 -7.05 5.80 4.84
CA GLY A 33 -5.98 5.30 5.71
C GLY A 33 -5.19 6.41 6.43
N PRO A 34 -4.50 6.08 7.54
CA PRO A 34 -3.83 7.10 8.38
C PRO A 34 -2.57 7.72 7.75
N LEU A 35 -1.92 7.03 6.80
CA LEU A 35 -0.68 7.51 6.17
C LEU A 35 -0.92 8.65 5.19
N CYS A 36 -1.86 8.50 4.25
CA CYS A 36 -2.07 9.45 3.16
C CYS A 36 -3.55 9.65 2.81
N GLU A 37 -4.49 9.22 3.66
CA GLU A 37 -5.93 9.16 3.33
C GLU A 37 -6.19 8.36 2.04
N GLU A 38 -5.49 7.25 1.89
CA GLU A 38 -5.62 6.29 0.79
C GLU A 38 -6.24 4.99 1.31
N PRO A 39 -6.94 4.22 0.46
CA PRO A 39 -7.62 3.01 0.92
C PRO A 39 -6.62 1.95 1.42
N ILE A 40 -6.92 1.37 2.58
CA ILE A 40 -6.14 0.30 3.20
C ILE A 40 -6.44 -1.01 2.48
N ARG A 41 -5.40 -1.79 2.11
CA ARG A 41 -5.58 -3.14 1.57
C ARG A 41 -4.75 -4.17 2.32
N ASN A 42 -5.18 -5.42 2.27
CA ASN A 42 -4.51 -6.59 2.88
C ASN A 42 -4.21 -6.46 4.37
N VAL A 43 -5.15 -5.90 5.13
CA VAL A 43 -5.06 -5.81 6.59
C VAL A 43 -6.21 -6.59 7.23
N LYS A 44 -5.86 -7.44 8.21
CA LYS A 44 -6.82 -8.12 9.07
C LYS A 44 -6.89 -7.40 10.41
N PHE A 45 -7.99 -6.70 10.65
CA PHE A 45 -8.31 -6.14 11.97
C PHE A 45 -8.99 -7.20 12.84
N LYS A 46 -8.50 -7.36 14.07
CA LYS A 46 -9.07 -8.22 15.10
C LYS A 46 -9.53 -7.37 16.28
N ILE A 47 -10.75 -7.61 16.78
CA ILE A 47 -11.23 -7.02 18.03
C ILE A 47 -10.77 -7.95 19.15
N LEU A 48 -9.98 -7.41 20.08
CA LEU A 48 -9.44 -8.17 21.22
C LEU A 48 -10.33 -8.02 22.45
N ASP A 49 -10.74 -6.78 22.74
CA ASP A 49 -11.59 -6.44 23.88
C ASP A 49 -12.55 -5.31 23.50
N ALA A 50 -13.68 -5.22 24.20
CA ALA A 50 -14.70 -4.19 24.01
C ALA A 50 -15.35 -3.79 25.35
N SER A 51 -14.96 -2.63 25.87
CA SER A 51 -15.65 -1.97 26.98
C SER A 51 -16.84 -1.18 26.49
N ILE A 52 -18.05 -1.58 26.89
CA ILE A 52 -19.32 -1.01 26.41
C ILE A 52 -20.17 -0.59 27.62
N ALA A 53 -20.67 0.65 27.61
CA ALA A 53 -21.57 1.15 28.66
C ALA A 53 -22.93 0.44 28.63
N GLY A 54 -23.51 0.16 29.81
CA GLY A 54 -24.78 -0.55 29.93
C GLY A 54 -25.98 0.23 29.38
N GLU A 55 -26.02 1.54 29.54
CA GLU A 55 -27.14 2.36 29.07
C GLU A 55 -27.05 2.66 27.56
N PRO A 56 -28.16 2.59 26.79
CA PRO A 56 -28.15 2.87 25.36
C PRO A 56 -27.78 4.32 24.99
N ILE A 57 -28.04 5.28 25.88
CA ILE A 57 -27.82 6.71 25.64
C ILE A 57 -26.33 7.01 25.42
N TYR A 58 -25.46 6.34 26.18
CA TYR A 58 -24.00 6.46 26.07
C TYR A 58 -23.41 5.62 24.93
N ARG A 59 -24.24 4.93 24.13
CA ARG A 59 -23.84 4.09 22.99
C ARG A 59 -24.23 4.71 21.65
N GLY A 60 -24.41 6.03 21.62
CA GLY A 60 -24.76 6.74 20.40
C GLY A 60 -23.75 6.49 19.28
N GLY A 61 -24.24 6.30 18.05
CA GLY A 61 -23.38 6.07 16.89
C GLY A 61 -22.33 7.18 16.69
N GLY A 62 -22.67 8.42 17.03
CA GLY A 62 -21.75 9.57 16.97
C GLY A 62 -20.53 9.45 17.90
N GLN A 63 -20.59 8.63 18.96
CA GLN A 63 -19.44 8.37 19.85
C GLN A 63 -18.66 7.13 19.40
N ILE A 64 -19.36 6.06 18.99
CA ILE A 64 -18.74 4.78 18.64
C ILE A 64 -18.02 4.85 17.29
N ILE A 65 -18.61 5.47 16.28
CA ILE A 65 -18.06 5.52 14.91
C ILE A 65 -16.67 6.19 14.87
N PRO A 66 -16.48 7.42 15.39
CA PRO A 66 -15.15 8.05 15.36
C PRO A 66 -14.14 7.33 16.25
N THR A 67 -14.59 6.74 17.36
CA THR A 67 -13.72 5.95 18.25
C THR A 67 -13.22 4.69 17.54
N ALA A 68 -14.11 3.94 16.89
CA ALA A 68 -13.74 2.77 16.09
C ALA A 68 -12.76 3.12 14.96
N ARG A 69 -12.95 4.28 14.30
CA ARG A 69 -12.00 4.79 13.30
C ARG A 69 -10.63 5.07 13.91
N ARG A 70 -10.58 5.75 15.06
CA ARG A 70 -9.33 6.07 15.77
C ARG A 70 -8.57 4.81 16.17
N VAL A 71 -9.27 3.78 16.65
CA VAL A 71 -8.69 2.46 17.01
C VAL A 71 -8.11 1.74 15.78
N CYS A 72 -8.75 1.84 14.63
CA CYS A 72 -8.20 1.25 13.40
C CYS A 72 -6.88 1.93 13.00
N TYR A 73 -6.78 3.25 13.14
CA TYR A 73 -5.55 3.98 12.82
C TYR A 73 -4.41 3.68 13.80
N SER A 74 -4.70 3.65 15.11
CA SER A 74 -3.70 3.33 16.12
C SER A 74 -3.13 1.91 15.93
N ALA A 75 -4.01 0.93 15.71
CA ALA A 75 -3.61 -0.45 15.43
C ALA A 75 -2.76 -0.56 14.16
N PHE A 76 -3.14 0.14 13.09
CA PHE A 76 -2.41 0.11 11.82
C PHE A 76 -1.02 0.76 11.92
N LEU A 77 -0.88 1.87 12.65
CA LEU A 77 0.41 2.54 12.83
C LEU A 77 1.38 1.73 13.71
N THR A 78 0.85 0.90 14.62
CA THR A 78 1.67 0.01 15.47
C THR A 78 2.23 -1.17 14.67
N ALA A 79 1.56 -1.59 13.59
CA ALA A 79 1.91 -2.78 12.81
C ALA A 79 2.96 -2.55 11.69
N ALA A 80 3.77 -1.48 11.77
CA ALA A 80 4.74 -1.08 10.76
C ALA A 80 4.13 -0.93 9.34
N PRO A 81 3.34 0.13 9.10
CA PRO A 81 2.59 0.29 7.87
C PRO A 81 3.49 0.54 6.65
N ARG A 82 3.07 0.05 5.48
CA ARG A 82 3.79 0.20 4.21
C ARG A 82 2.86 0.68 3.09
N LEU A 83 3.45 1.31 2.07
CA LEU A 83 2.73 1.74 0.87
C LEU A 83 2.78 0.65 -0.20
N MET A 84 1.67 0.49 -0.92
CA MET A 84 1.56 -0.41 -2.07
C MET A 84 1.41 0.43 -3.34
N GLU A 85 2.24 0.17 -4.34
CA GLU A 85 2.09 0.78 -5.67
C GLU A 85 1.30 -0.17 -6.60
N PRO A 86 0.49 0.39 -7.53
CA PRO A 86 -0.11 -0.40 -8.59
C PRO A 86 0.95 -0.76 -9.64
N VAL A 87 0.79 -1.93 -10.26
CA VAL A 87 1.71 -2.46 -11.27
C VAL A 87 0.94 -2.71 -12.57
N TYR A 88 1.53 -2.28 -13.68
CA TYR A 88 1.05 -2.64 -15.01
C TYR A 88 1.70 -3.94 -15.47
N TYR A 89 0.87 -4.82 -16.02
CA TYR A 89 1.31 -5.86 -16.91
C TYR A 89 1.51 -5.25 -18.29
N VAL A 90 2.69 -5.48 -18.85
CA VAL A 90 3.11 -4.92 -20.13
C VAL A 90 3.43 -6.05 -21.08
N GLU A 91 2.78 -6.02 -22.23
CA GLU A 91 3.06 -6.93 -23.34
C GLU A 91 3.72 -6.13 -24.46
N VAL A 92 4.95 -6.50 -24.79
CA VAL A 92 5.74 -5.87 -25.85
C VAL A 92 5.91 -6.83 -27.01
N GLN A 93 5.56 -6.39 -28.21
CA GLN A 93 5.87 -7.10 -29.45
C GLN A 93 7.02 -6.38 -30.14
N ALA A 94 8.12 -7.10 -30.38
CA ALA A 94 9.32 -6.54 -31.02
C ALA A 94 10.02 -7.61 -31.89
N PRO A 95 10.71 -7.22 -32.97
CA PRO A 95 11.58 -8.14 -33.70
C PRO A 95 12.77 -8.56 -32.84
N ALA A 96 13.38 -9.71 -33.16
CA ALA A 96 14.51 -10.30 -32.42
C ALA A 96 15.64 -9.30 -32.12
N ASP A 97 15.98 -8.48 -33.11
CA ASP A 97 17.09 -7.51 -33.04
C ASP A 97 16.84 -6.41 -31.99
N CYS A 98 15.57 -6.06 -31.77
CA CYS A 98 15.16 -5.01 -30.83
C CYS A 98 14.89 -5.52 -29.41
N VAL A 99 14.86 -6.84 -29.19
CA VAL A 99 14.54 -7.42 -27.87
C VAL A 99 15.51 -6.91 -26.80
N SER A 100 16.81 -6.81 -27.11
CA SER A 100 17.83 -6.27 -26.20
C SER A 100 17.55 -4.81 -25.78
N ALA A 101 17.04 -3.99 -26.69
CA ALA A 101 16.63 -2.61 -26.41
C ALA A 101 15.41 -2.58 -25.48
N VAL A 102 14.43 -3.47 -25.68
CA VAL A 102 13.25 -3.62 -24.79
C VAL A 102 13.70 -3.90 -23.36
N TYR A 103 14.60 -4.87 -23.16
CA TYR A 103 15.16 -5.19 -21.84
C TYR A 103 15.85 -4.00 -21.19
N THR A 104 16.60 -3.21 -21.96
CA THR A 104 17.31 -2.03 -21.46
C THR A 104 16.34 -0.95 -20.99
N VAL A 105 15.28 -0.66 -21.76
CA VAL A 105 14.26 0.33 -21.39
C VAL A 105 13.46 -0.13 -20.16
N LEU A 106 13.12 -1.42 -20.08
CA LEU A 106 12.44 -2.00 -18.93
C LEU A 106 13.29 -1.94 -17.65
N ALA A 107 14.57 -2.29 -17.74
CA ALA A 107 15.48 -2.29 -16.60
C ALA A 107 15.66 -0.89 -15.98
N ARG A 108 15.65 0.17 -16.81
CA ARG A 108 15.71 1.57 -16.33
C ARG A 108 14.49 1.98 -15.50
N ARG A 109 13.34 1.33 -15.71
CA ARG A 109 12.03 1.69 -15.13
C ARG A 109 11.55 0.70 -14.06
N ARG A 110 12.50 0.05 -13.36
CA ARG A 110 12.22 -1.00 -12.35
C ARG A 110 11.33 -2.14 -12.88
N GLY A 111 11.35 -2.38 -14.19
CA GLY A 111 10.57 -3.41 -14.85
C GLY A 111 11.15 -4.80 -14.63
N HIS A 112 10.29 -5.79 -14.40
CA HIS A 112 10.67 -7.19 -14.27
C HIS A 112 10.06 -7.99 -15.42
N VAL A 113 10.91 -8.62 -16.21
CA VAL A 113 10.48 -9.47 -17.32
C VAL A 113 10.13 -10.85 -16.79
N THR A 114 8.91 -11.29 -17.09
CA THR A 114 8.35 -12.56 -16.62
C THR A 114 8.61 -13.66 -17.64
N GLN A 115 8.35 -13.37 -18.92
CA GLN A 115 8.44 -14.35 -20.01
C GLN A 115 8.82 -13.68 -21.33
N ASP A 116 9.59 -14.39 -22.13
CA ASP A 116 9.91 -14.08 -23.52
C ASP A 116 9.48 -15.24 -24.42
N ILE A 117 8.51 -14.98 -25.29
CA ILE A 117 7.91 -16.03 -26.12
C ILE A 117 8.05 -15.63 -27.60
N PRO A 118 8.74 -16.43 -28.44
CA PRO A 118 8.73 -16.20 -29.87
C PRO A 118 7.34 -16.50 -30.45
N LYS A 119 6.82 -15.61 -31.29
CA LYS A 119 5.51 -15.79 -31.92
C LYS A 119 5.64 -16.79 -33.07
N ALA A 120 4.98 -17.95 -32.96
CA ALA A 120 5.01 -18.95 -34.02
C ALA A 120 4.49 -18.38 -35.36
N GLY A 121 5.26 -18.58 -36.43
CA GLY A 121 4.92 -18.08 -37.76
C GLY A 121 5.24 -16.61 -38.03
N SER A 122 5.93 -15.91 -37.12
CA SER A 122 6.35 -14.52 -37.29
C SER A 122 7.77 -14.31 -36.73
N PRO A 123 8.59 -13.40 -37.28
CA PRO A 123 9.91 -13.07 -36.70
C PRO A 123 9.82 -12.20 -35.42
N LEU A 124 8.61 -12.03 -34.87
CA LEU A 124 8.36 -11.20 -33.69
C LEU A 124 8.44 -12.01 -32.39
N TYR A 125 8.94 -11.36 -31.36
CA TYR A 125 8.96 -11.82 -29.98
C TYR A 125 7.91 -11.07 -29.17
N THR A 126 7.22 -11.80 -28.31
CA THR A 126 6.32 -11.23 -27.29
C THR A 126 7.01 -11.29 -25.94
N VAL A 127 7.38 -10.13 -25.41
CA VAL A 127 7.98 -9.97 -24.08
C VAL A 127 6.89 -9.54 -23.10
N LYS A 128 6.72 -10.31 -22.03
CA LYS A 128 5.76 -10.05 -20.96
C LYS A 128 6.49 -9.57 -19.73
N ALA A 129 6.12 -8.43 -19.20
CA ALA A 129 6.80 -7.79 -18.08
C ALA A 129 5.82 -7.10 -17.12
N TYR A 130 6.32 -6.79 -15.93
CA TYR A 130 5.64 -5.96 -14.94
C TYR A 130 6.40 -4.66 -14.74
N ILE A 131 5.70 -3.53 -14.72
CA ILE A 131 6.29 -2.19 -14.48
C ILE A 131 5.43 -1.44 -13.45
N PRO A 132 6.01 -0.80 -12.43
CA PRO A 132 5.28 0.11 -11.56
C PRO A 132 4.64 1.25 -12.34
N VAL A 133 3.39 1.60 -12.04
CA VAL A 133 2.63 2.61 -12.80
C VAL A 133 3.33 3.97 -12.83
N ILE A 134 3.99 4.37 -11.73
CA ILE A 134 4.69 5.65 -11.66
C ILE A 134 5.85 5.74 -12.67
N ASP A 135 6.51 4.62 -12.94
CA ASP A 135 7.62 4.52 -13.89
C ASP A 135 7.16 4.09 -15.29
N ALA A 136 5.87 3.84 -15.50
CA ALA A 136 5.31 3.52 -16.81
C ALA A 136 5.04 4.77 -17.66
N ASN A 137 5.07 5.97 -17.06
CA ASN A 137 4.77 7.22 -17.77
C ASN A 137 5.80 7.49 -18.89
N GLY A 138 5.33 7.57 -20.14
CA GLY A 138 6.19 7.73 -21.31
C GLY A 138 6.94 6.45 -21.75
N PHE A 139 6.68 5.29 -21.13
CA PHE A 139 7.35 4.03 -21.50
C PHE A 139 7.13 3.65 -22.97
N GLU A 140 5.90 3.80 -23.48
CA GLU A 140 5.59 3.47 -24.87
C GLU A 140 6.38 4.34 -25.86
N THR A 141 6.47 5.64 -25.59
CA THR A 141 7.20 6.59 -26.44
C THR A 141 8.70 6.28 -26.44
N ASP A 142 9.29 6.05 -25.27
CA ASP A 142 10.71 5.70 -25.17
C ASP A 142 11.02 4.40 -25.90
N LEU A 143 10.13 3.39 -25.77
CA LEU A 143 10.29 2.12 -26.44
C LEU A 143 10.30 2.29 -27.96
N ARG A 144 9.37 3.07 -28.51
CA ARG A 144 9.32 3.36 -29.94
C ARG A 144 10.54 4.15 -30.41
N THR A 145 10.99 5.15 -29.66
CA THR A 145 12.20 5.91 -30.01
C THR A 145 13.44 5.02 -30.05
N HIS A 146 13.63 4.15 -29.06
CA HIS A 146 14.78 3.26 -29.00
C HIS A 146 14.75 2.12 -30.03
N THR A 147 13.56 1.74 -30.51
CA THR A 147 13.36 0.67 -31.50
C THR A 147 13.02 1.20 -32.90
N GLN A 148 13.16 2.50 -33.13
CA GLN A 148 12.81 3.16 -34.41
C GLN A 148 11.37 2.86 -34.87
N GLY A 149 10.45 2.70 -33.93
CA GLY A 149 9.03 2.40 -34.17
C GLY A 149 8.72 0.93 -34.44
N GLN A 150 9.71 0.02 -34.33
CA GLN A 150 9.51 -1.40 -34.62
C GLN A 150 8.84 -2.16 -33.48
N ALA A 151 8.99 -1.70 -32.23
CA ALA A 151 8.35 -2.33 -31.08
C ALA A 151 7.06 -1.60 -30.67
N PHE A 152 6.07 -2.38 -30.25
CA PHE A 152 4.80 -1.90 -29.74
C PHE A 152 4.53 -2.49 -28.35
N ALA A 153 4.02 -1.67 -27.44
CA ALA A 153 3.70 -2.07 -26.08
C ALA A 153 2.23 -1.83 -25.75
N GLN A 154 1.61 -2.78 -25.07
CA GLN A 154 0.30 -2.62 -24.43
C GLN A 154 0.48 -2.68 -22.92
N GLN A 155 -0.19 -1.77 -22.20
CA GLN A 155 -0.15 -1.70 -20.75
C GLN A 155 -1.54 -1.96 -20.20
N LEU A 156 -1.66 -2.95 -19.30
CA LEU A 156 -2.90 -3.29 -18.63
C LEU A 156 -2.68 -3.27 -17.12
N PHE A 157 -3.67 -2.80 -16.37
CA PHE A 157 -3.67 -2.94 -14.93
C PHE A 157 -3.84 -4.42 -14.56
N ASP A 158 -2.91 -4.95 -13.78
CA ASP A 158 -2.93 -6.37 -13.36
C ASP A 158 -3.22 -6.48 -11.86
N HIS A 159 -2.34 -5.96 -11.01
CA HIS A 159 -2.51 -6.08 -9.57
C HIS A 159 -1.95 -4.89 -8.78
N TRP A 160 -2.46 -4.78 -7.55
CA TRP A 160 -1.83 -3.99 -6.50
C TRP A 160 -0.75 -4.82 -5.88
N GLN A 161 0.41 -4.22 -5.69
CA GLN A 161 1.52 -5.00 -5.22
C GLN A 161 1.39 -5.31 -3.74
N ALA A 162 1.01 -6.55 -3.51
CA ALA A 162 0.64 -7.10 -2.24
C ALA A 162 1.45 -8.37 -2.06
N SER A 163 2.21 -8.44 -0.95
CA SER A 163 2.93 -9.62 -0.49
C SER A 163 2.12 -10.90 -0.78
N GLY A 164 2.61 -11.67 -1.75
CA GLY A 164 1.84 -12.73 -2.39
C GLY A 164 2.63 -14.00 -2.65
N ARG A 165 3.62 -14.32 -1.83
CA ARG A 165 3.93 -15.69 -1.38
C ARG A 165 5.03 -15.64 -0.33
N LEU A 166 4.72 -16.27 0.81
CA LEU A 166 5.61 -16.83 1.82
C LEU A 166 7.06 -17.04 1.33
N CYS A 167 7.83 -15.97 1.25
CA CYS A 167 9.25 -16.03 0.98
C CYS A 167 9.88 -15.08 1.99
N LEU A 168 10.51 -15.68 3.01
CA LEU A 168 11.49 -15.04 3.88
C LEU A 168 12.73 -14.53 3.10
N CYS A 169 12.69 -14.53 1.76
CA CYS A 169 13.69 -13.97 0.88
C CYS A 169 13.24 -12.56 0.47
N ALA A 170 14.00 -11.55 0.88
CA ALA A 170 13.83 -10.14 0.55
C ALA A 170 13.98 -9.78 -0.96
N ARG A 171 13.69 -10.70 -1.88
CA ARG A 171 13.92 -10.52 -3.33
C ARG A 171 12.69 -10.68 -4.22
N CYS A 172 11.49 -10.90 -3.68
CA CYS A 172 10.29 -11.13 -4.52
C CYS A 172 9.05 -10.41 -3.98
N GLY A 173 8.52 -9.40 -4.69
CA GLY A 173 7.10 -8.97 -4.54
C GLY A 173 6.83 -7.55 -4.00
N PHE A 174 7.59 -6.56 -4.46
CA PHE A 174 7.51 -5.10 -4.39
C PHE A 174 6.33 -4.36 -3.66
N ILE A 175 6.32 -4.43 -2.33
CA ILE A 175 5.92 -3.25 -1.54
C ILE A 175 6.82 -2.06 -1.95
N VAL A 176 6.32 -0.82 -1.90
CA VAL A 176 7.16 0.35 -2.22
C VAL A 176 8.42 0.29 -1.35
N PRO A 177 9.62 0.30 -1.94
CA PRO A 177 10.85 0.14 -1.18
C PRO A 177 11.04 1.31 -0.22
N GLY A 178 11.57 0.99 0.96
CA GLY A 178 11.77 1.97 2.03
C GLY A 178 10.68 1.99 3.09
N ASP A 179 10.98 2.63 4.20
CA ASP A 179 10.03 2.84 5.30
C ASP A 179 9.37 4.22 5.18
N PRO A 180 8.03 4.32 5.13
CA PRO A 180 7.36 5.62 5.07
C PRO A 180 7.48 6.43 6.38
N LEU A 181 7.71 5.80 7.53
CA LEU A 181 7.74 6.46 8.84
C LEU A 181 9.14 6.92 9.25
N ASP A 182 10.19 6.51 8.54
CA ASP A 182 11.56 6.89 8.86
C ASP A 182 11.79 8.40 8.60
N LYS A 183 12.12 9.12 9.68
CA LYS A 183 12.40 10.56 9.66
C LYS A 183 13.87 10.89 9.43
N SER A 184 14.77 9.92 9.54
CA SER A 184 16.21 10.13 9.31
C SER A 184 16.52 10.43 7.85
N ILE A 185 15.64 9.99 6.94
CA ILE A 185 15.75 10.18 5.50
C ILE A 185 15.43 11.63 5.13
N VAL A 186 16.46 12.38 4.76
CA VAL A 186 16.32 13.73 4.19
C VAL A 186 16.19 13.62 2.67
N LEU A 187 15.05 14.07 2.15
CA LEU A 187 14.78 14.09 0.72
C LEU A 187 15.33 15.37 0.08
N ARG A 188 15.98 15.21 -1.07
CA ARG A 188 16.49 16.33 -1.86
C ARG A 188 15.41 16.81 -2.84
N PRO A 189 15.12 18.11 -2.91
CA PRO A 189 14.23 18.64 -3.94
C PRO A 189 14.82 18.42 -5.35
N LEU A 190 13.95 18.25 -6.34
CA LEU A 190 14.28 18.17 -7.79
C LEU A 190 15.09 16.96 -8.25
N GLU A 191 15.59 16.12 -7.35
CA GLU A 191 16.23 14.84 -7.67
C GLU A 191 15.27 13.67 -7.41
N PRO A 192 15.29 12.61 -8.24
CA PRO A 192 14.56 11.39 -7.94
C PRO A 192 15.16 10.68 -6.74
N SER A 193 14.31 10.23 -5.82
CA SER A 193 14.74 9.52 -4.61
C SER A 193 15.28 8.12 -4.94
N PRO A 194 16.34 7.65 -4.26
CA PRO A 194 16.79 6.27 -4.42
C PRO A 194 15.75 5.29 -3.88
N ALA A 195 15.81 4.03 -4.31
CA ALA A 195 14.85 2.99 -3.92
C ALA A 195 14.52 2.92 -2.42
N PRO A 196 15.48 2.93 -1.45
CA PRO A 196 15.13 2.85 -0.03
C PRO A 196 14.42 4.08 0.53
N HIS A 197 14.40 5.21 -0.19
CA HIS A 197 13.76 6.45 0.26
C HIS A 197 12.40 6.69 -0.42
N LEU A 198 12.02 5.82 -1.36
CA LEU A 198 10.88 6.02 -2.25
C LEU A 198 9.55 6.05 -1.48
N ALA A 199 9.36 5.14 -0.51
CA ALA A 199 8.16 5.11 0.31
C ALA A 199 7.95 6.43 1.09
N ARG A 200 9.02 6.99 1.65
CA ARG A 200 8.98 8.27 2.38
C ARG A 200 8.66 9.43 1.44
N ASP A 201 9.28 9.45 0.27
CA ASP A 201 9.05 10.47 -0.75
C ASP A 201 7.60 10.48 -1.25
N PHE A 202 7.07 9.32 -1.60
CA PHE A 202 5.67 9.18 -2.02
C PHE A 202 4.71 9.59 -0.91
N MET A 203 4.99 9.21 0.33
CA MET A 203 4.15 9.60 1.46
C MET A 203 4.12 11.12 1.62
N LEU A 204 5.29 11.76 1.70
CA LEU A 204 5.39 13.20 1.94
C LEU A 204 4.80 14.02 0.79
N LYS A 205 5.09 13.68 -0.47
CA LYS A 205 4.52 14.36 -1.64
C LYS A 205 3.00 14.23 -1.70
N THR A 206 2.47 13.04 -1.43
CA THR A 206 1.01 12.82 -1.41
C THR A 206 0.34 13.64 -0.30
N ARG A 207 0.94 13.67 0.90
CA ARG A 207 0.42 14.45 2.02
C ARG A 207 0.46 15.96 1.75
N ARG A 208 1.58 16.49 1.22
CA ARG A 208 1.70 17.89 0.80
C ARG A 208 0.64 18.28 -0.22
N ARG A 209 0.40 17.44 -1.23
CA ARG A 209 -0.65 17.67 -2.23
C ARG A 209 -2.05 17.73 -1.62
N LYS A 210 -2.33 16.91 -0.60
CA LYS A 210 -3.62 16.89 0.11
C LYS A 210 -3.75 17.96 1.22
N GLY A 211 -2.69 18.72 1.51
CA GLY A 211 -2.68 19.69 2.61
C GLY A 211 -2.59 19.06 4.00
N LEU A 212 -2.10 17.82 4.10
CA LEU A 212 -1.93 17.12 5.36
C LEU A 212 -0.56 17.44 5.98
N SER A 213 -0.51 17.47 7.32
CA SER A 213 0.76 17.64 8.08
C SER A 213 1.81 16.60 7.69
N GLU A 214 3.08 16.97 7.61
CA GLU A 214 4.16 16.03 7.22
C GLU A 214 4.41 14.94 8.27
N ASP A 215 4.14 15.25 9.54
CA ASP A 215 4.32 14.33 10.65
C ASP A 215 3.12 13.40 10.86
N VAL A 216 3.35 12.13 10.54
CA VAL A 216 2.53 11.00 10.98
C VAL A 216 3.08 10.54 12.32
N SER A 217 2.48 11.00 13.41
CA SER A 217 2.85 10.60 14.77
C SER A 217 1.77 9.73 15.41
N ILE A 218 2.22 8.65 16.05
CA ILE A 218 1.39 7.76 16.85
C ILE A 218 0.75 8.52 18.03
N ASN A 219 1.45 9.52 18.55
CA ASN A 219 1.02 10.36 19.67
C ASN A 219 -0.30 11.11 19.45
N LYS A 220 -0.75 11.29 18.20
CA LYS A 220 -2.07 11.89 17.93
C LYS A 220 -3.22 10.94 18.33
N PHE A 221 -2.94 9.64 18.41
CA PHE A 221 -3.95 8.61 18.60
C PHE A 221 -3.92 7.96 19.98
N PHE A 222 -2.75 7.93 20.63
CA PHE A 222 -2.56 7.35 21.95
C PHE A 222 -2.44 8.44 23.00
N ASP A 223 -2.94 8.17 24.21
CA ASP A 223 -2.75 9.03 25.36
C ASP A 223 -1.36 8.79 25.97
N ASP A 224 -0.76 9.82 26.55
CA ASP A 224 0.58 9.78 27.17
C ASP A 224 0.80 8.60 28.15
N PRO A 225 -0.12 8.27 29.07
CA PRO A 225 0.07 7.12 29.97
C PRO A 225 0.08 5.77 29.23
N LEU A 226 -0.69 5.65 28.14
CA LEU A 226 -0.75 4.43 27.34
C LEU A 226 0.53 4.24 26.52
N LEU A 227 1.10 5.34 26.01
CA LEU A 227 2.40 5.32 25.33
C LEU A 227 3.53 4.84 26.25
N LEU A 228 3.54 5.29 27.51
CA LEU A 228 4.52 4.85 28.49
C LEU A 228 4.39 3.35 28.79
N GLN A 229 3.17 2.83 28.91
CA GLN A 229 2.93 1.40 29.09
C GLN A 229 3.40 0.58 27.90
N MET A 230 3.13 1.04 26.67
CA MET A 230 3.61 0.36 25.46
C MET A 230 5.14 0.39 25.35
N ALA A 231 5.78 1.50 25.72
CA ALA A 231 7.24 1.62 25.74
C ALA A 231 7.90 0.72 26.78
N GLN A 232 7.19 0.34 27.85
CA GLN A 232 7.66 -0.62 28.85
C GLN A 232 7.49 -2.09 28.42
N GLN A 233 6.58 -2.36 27.47
CA GLN A 233 6.27 -3.70 26.98
C GLN A 233 7.09 -4.12 25.73
N LEU A 234 7.76 -3.16 25.08
CA LEU A 234 8.66 -3.36 23.94
C LEU A 234 10.12 -3.40 24.40
#